data_AF-A0A662FQ43-F1
#
_entry.id   AF-A0A662FQ43-F1
#
_cell.length_a   1.000
_cell.length_b   1.000
_cell.length_c   1.000
_cell.angle_alpha   90.00
_cell.angle_beta   90.00
_cell.angle_gamma   90.00
#
_symmetry.space_group_name_H-M   'P 1'
#
loop_
_entity.id
_entity.type
_entity.pdbx_description
1 polymer ?
#
loop_
_entity_poly.entity_id
_entity_poly.type
_entity_poly.pdbx_seq_one_letter_code
_entity_poly.pdbx_strand_id
1 'polypeptide(L)'
;MRNIQRVNRRIKHTIERIVKTYEIYEQILGKQIPLEILEDALAETEHLAIHEMAHAVIRLLFPEINTLEEENITLGECIDEIFARMLERYVSQKIGSSVHTFEEHVYELKHYTSMSDIEIKPEDLEKLYSKISKLLVGGDVESALLIVINECKKLVKNTEYSR
;
A
#
# COMPACT_ATOMS: atom_id res chain seq x y z
N MET A 1 27.33 -1.25 1.43
CA MET A 1 27.54 -1.41 -0.03
C MET A 1 27.11 -2.75 -0.63
N ARG A 2 27.12 -3.91 0.07
CA ARG A 2 26.71 -5.21 -0.51
C ARG A 2 25.20 -5.38 -0.78
N ASN A 3 24.34 -4.56 -0.18
CA ASN A 3 22.88 -4.72 -0.28
C ASN A 3 22.31 -4.13 -1.59
N ILE A 4 22.72 -2.91 -1.96
CA ILE A 4 22.18 -2.22 -3.15
C ILE A 4 22.48 -2.95 -4.46
N GLN A 5 23.65 -3.58 -4.57
CA GLN A 5 23.99 -4.39 -5.76
C GLN A 5 23.12 -5.65 -5.87
N ARG A 6 22.73 -6.26 -4.74
CA ARG A 6 21.80 -7.41 -4.72
C ARG A 6 20.39 -6.97 -5.07
N VAL A 7 19.92 -5.86 -4.51
CA VAL A 7 18.62 -5.25 -4.83
C VAL A 7 18.55 -4.91 -6.31
N ASN A 8 19.54 -4.20 -6.87
CA ASN A 8 19.57 -3.84 -8.29
C ASN A 8 19.54 -5.06 -9.21
N ARG A 9 20.24 -6.14 -8.84
CA ARG A 9 20.19 -7.40 -9.59
C ARG A 9 18.79 -8.01 -9.58
N ARG A 10 18.10 -7.96 -8.44
CA ARG A 10 16.74 -8.50 -8.31
C ARG A 10 15.73 -7.66 -9.09
N ILE A 11 15.83 -6.33 -9.01
CA ILE A 11 15.00 -5.40 -9.79
C ILE A 11 15.17 -5.64 -11.29
N LYS A 12 16.43 -5.71 -11.77
CA LYS A 12 16.72 -5.98 -13.18
C LYS A 12 16.08 -7.29 -13.64
N HIS A 13 16.21 -8.36 -12.85
CA HIS A 13 15.60 -9.66 -13.14
C HIS A 13 14.07 -9.61 -13.15
N THR A 14 13.45 -8.81 -12.29
CA THR A 14 12.00 -8.59 -12.29
C THR A 14 11.54 -7.85 -13.56
N ILE A 15 12.23 -6.78 -13.93
CA ILE A 15 11.94 -6.01 -15.16
C ILE A 15 12.08 -6.89 -16.40
N GLU A 16 13.16 -7.69 -16.50
CA GLU A 16 13.35 -8.64 -17.59
C GLU A 16 12.20 -9.66 -17.70
N ARG A 17 11.63 -10.09 -16.57
CA ARG A 17 10.45 -10.97 -16.56
C ARG A 17 9.19 -10.26 -17.02
N ILE A 18 8.97 -9.02 -16.61
CA ILE A 18 7.81 -8.21 -17.05
C ILE A 18 7.86 -8.03 -18.58
N VAL A 19 9.02 -7.70 -19.13
CA VAL A 19 9.22 -7.58 -20.59
C VAL A 19 8.91 -8.90 -21.30
N LYS A 20 9.41 -10.02 -20.77
CA LYS A 20 9.13 -11.35 -21.35
C LYS A 20 7.64 -11.71 -21.28
N THR A 21 6.94 -11.32 -20.21
CA THR A 21 5.49 -11.50 -20.09
C THR A 21 4.73 -10.75 -21.19
N TYR A 22 5.12 -9.50 -21.45
CA TYR A 22 4.56 -8.71 -22.55
C TYR A 22 4.74 -9.41 -23.91
N GLU A 23 5.95 -9.89 -24.22
CA GLU A 23 6.23 -10.60 -25.48
C GLU A 23 5.36 -11.86 -25.63
N ILE A 24 5.17 -12.60 -24.53
CA ILE A 24 4.31 -13.79 -24.51
C ILE A 24 2.84 -13.41 -24.77
N TYR A 25 2.35 -12.30 -24.21
CA TYR A 25 0.98 -11.87 -24.46
C TYR A 25 0.75 -11.45 -25.92
N GLU A 26 1.70 -10.77 -26.56
CA GLU A 26 1.60 -10.47 -27.99
C GLU A 26 1.55 -11.74 -28.86
N GLN A 27 2.32 -12.76 -28.49
CA GLN A 27 2.28 -14.07 -29.16
C GLN A 27 0.91 -14.76 -28.99
N ILE A 28 0.34 -14.72 -27.78
CA ILE A 28 -0.98 -15.29 -27.49
C ILE A 28 -2.07 -14.55 -28.28
N LEU A 29 -2.01 -13.22 -28.32
CA LEU A 29 -3.01 -12.38 -28.96
C LEU A 29 -2.89 -12.35 -30.49
N GLY A 30 -1.71 -12.70 -31.03
CA GLY A 30 -1.41 -12.59 -32.46
C GLY A 30 -1.39 -11.15 -32.98
N LYS A 31 -1.28 -10.17 -32.09
CA LYS A 31 -1.21 -8.74 -32.40
C LYS A 31 -0.40 -7.99 -31.36
N GLN A 32 0.12 -6.84 -31.75
CA GLN A 32 0.82 -5.95 -30.83
C GLN A 32 -0.14 -5.36 -29.80
N ILE A 33 0.34 -5.23 -28.57
CA ILE A 33 -0.38 -4.52 -27.50
C ILE A 33 -0.05 -3.03 -27.65
N PRO A 34 -1.07 -2.14 -27.72
CA PRO A 34 -0.86 -0.70 -27.75
C PRO A 34 -0.01 -0.23 -26.57
N LEU A 35 0.90 0.72 -26.82
CA LEU A 35 1.81 1.24 -25.79
C LEU A 35 1.04 1.86 -24.62
N GLU A 36 -0.10 2.49 -24.86
CA GLU A 36 -0.89 3.13 -23.81
C GLU A 36 -1.39 2.10 -22.78
N ILE A 37 -1.79 0.91 -23.23
CA ILE A 37 -2.22 -0.19 -22.33
C ILE A 37 -1.05 -0.69 -21.49
N LEU A 38 0.16 -0.69 -22.07
CA LEU A 38 1.36 -1.08 -21.35
C LEU A 38 1.79 -0.02 -20.34
N GLU A 39 1.67 1.26 -20.67
CA GLU A 39 1.95 2.38 -19.78
C GLU A 39 1.06 2.34 -18.53
N ASP A 40 -0.24 2.12 -18.69
CA ASP A 40 -1.18 1.96 -17.58
C ASP A 40 -0.80 0.77 -16.68
N ALA A 41 -0.49 -0.38 -17.28
CA ALA A 41 -0.09 -1.58 -16.53
C ALA A 41 1.24 -1.41 -15.79
N LEU A 42 2.19 -0.67 -16.38
CA LEU A 42 3.48 -0.38 -15.75
C LEU A 42 3.33 0.63 -14.61
N ALA A 43 2.49 1.65 -14.77
CA ALA A 43 2.17 2.59 -13.70
C ALA A 43 1.56 1.87 -12.49
N GLU A 44 0.60 0.96 -12.74
CA GLU A 44 0.02 0.13 -11.68
C GLU A 44 1.05 -0.81 -11.02
N THR A 45 1.97 -1.35 -11.82
CA THR A 45 3.06 -2.20 -11.28
C THR A 45 4.00 -1.41 -10.37
N GLU A 46 4.32 -0.16 -10.74
CA GLU A 46 5.12 0.75 -9.92
C GLU A 46 4.41 1.05 -8.60
N HIS A 47 3.12 1.39 -8.68
CA HIS A 47 2.26 1.65 -7.53
C HIS A 47 2.22 0.46 -6.56
N LEU A 48 1.93 -0.74 -7.07
CA LEU A 48 1.92 -1.97 -6.27
C LEU A 48 3.27 -2.26 -5.63
N ALA A 49 4.38 -2.03 -6.34
CA ALA A 49 5.71 -2.23 -5.79
C ALA A 49 6.00 -1.30 -4.60
N ILE A 50 5.56 -0.04 -4.67
CA ILE A 50 5.71 0.92 -3.57
C ILE A 50 4.83 0.50 -2.38
N HIS A 51 3.60 0.07 -2.64
CA HIS A 51 2.66 -0.41 -1.63
C HIS A 51 3.19 -1.63 -0.85
N GLU A 52 3.67 -2.66 -1.56
CA GLU A 52 4.25 -3.85 -0.94
C GLU A 52 5.54 -3.55 -0.15
N MET A 53 6.33 -2.57 -0.60
CA MET A 53 7.46 -2.09 0.17
C MET A 53 7.02 -1.41 1.47
N ALA A 54 5.89 -0.71 1.47
CA ALA A 54 5.34 -0.12 2.69
C ALA A 54 4.98 -1.20 3.71
N HIS A 55 4.25 -2.26 3.30
CA HIS A 55 3.99 -3.42 4.17
C HIS A 55 5.27 -4.04 4.74
N ALA A 56 6.29 -4.24 3.89
CA ALA A 56 7.57 -4.78 4.34
C ALA A 56 8.24 -3.88 5.39
N VAL A 57 8.15 -2.55 5.25
CA VAL A 57 8.65 -1.59 6.25
C VAL A 57 7.83 -1.64 7.54
N ILE A 58 6.51 -1.74 7.45
CA ILE A 58 5.63 -1.84 8.63
C ILE A 58 5.98 -3.08 9.44
N ARG A 59 6.09 -4.24 8.81
CA ARG A 59 6.44 -5.51 9.47
C ARG A 59 7.85 -5.51 10.07
N LEU A 60 8.75 -4.70 9.53
CA LEU A 60 10.08 -4.50 10.09
C LEU A 60 10.02 -3.65 11.38
N LEU A 61 9.19 -2.61 11.40
CA LEU A 61 9.07 -1.66 12.50
C LEU A 61 8.13 -2.13 13.61
N PHE A 62 7.13 -2.93 13.25
CA PHE A 62 6.11 -3.45 14.15
C PHE A 62 5.83 -4.94 13.88
N PRO A 63 6.79 -5.83 14.23
CA PRO A 63 6.65 -7.27 14.01
C PRO A 63 5.43 -7.88 14.71
N GLU A 64 4.94 -7.25 15.78
CA GLU A 64 3.77 -7.66 16.55
C GLU A 64 2.46 -7.56 15.77
N ILE A 65 2.46 -6.92 14.59
CA ILE A 65 1.26 -6.83 13.73
C ILE A 65 0.70 -8.20 13.36
N ASN A 66 1.56 -9.20 13.15
CA ASN A 66 1.13 -10.56 12.82
C ASN A 66 0.35 -11.18 13.99
N THR A 67 0.81 -10.99 15.23
CA THR A 67 0.10 -11.46 16.43
C THR A 67 -1.25 -10.75 16.57
N LEU A 68 -1.29 -9.44 16.29
CA LEU A 68 -2.53 -8.66 16.29
C LEU A 68 -3.53 -9.15 15.25
N GLU A 69 -3.07 -9.53 14.06
CA GLU A 69 -3.90 -10.09 12.99
C GLU A 69 -4.44 -11.48 13.37
N GLU A 70 -3.64 -12.30 14.05
CA GLU A 70 -4.09 -13.60 14.59
C GLU A 70 -5.19 -13.43 15.67
N GLU A 71 -5.09 -12.39 16.51
CA GLU A 71 -6.06 -12.10 17.57
C GLU A 71 -7.32 -11.39 17.05
N ASN A 72 -7.16 -10.47 16.10
CA ASN A 72 -8.23 -9.71 15.48
C ASN A 72 -7.83 -9.33 14.04
N ILE A 73 -8.22 -10.19 13.10
CA ILE A 73 -7.89 -10.05 11.68
C ILE A 73 -8.26 -8.68 11.11
N THR A 74 -9.46 -8.17 11.42
CA THR A 74 -9.92 -6.87 10.92
C THR A 74 -9.07 -5.71 11.46
N LEU A 75 -8.66 -5.76 12.74
CA LEU A 75 -7.79 -4.74 13.31
C LEU A 75 -6.37 -4.80 12.72
N GLY A 76 -5.81 -6.01 12.59
CA GLY A 76 -4.50 -6.23 11.98
C GLY A 76 -4.46 -5.71 10.54
N GLU A 77 -5.39 -6.16 9.70
CA GLU A 77 -5.52 -5.72 8.31
C GLU A 77 -5.76 -4.21 8.21
N CYS A 78 -6.62 -3.62 9.06
CA CYS A 78 -6.82 -2.17 9.08
C CYS A 78 -5.50 -1.41 9.29
N ILE A 79 -4.70 -1.83 10.27
CA ILE A 79 -3.44 -1.16 10.59
C ILE A 79 -2.46 -1.29 9.42
N ASP A 80 -2.27 -2.52 8.91
CA ASP A 80 -1.32 -2.81 7.84
C ASP A 80 -1.69 -2.02 6.58
N GLU A 81 -2.94 -2.10 6.14
CA GLU A 81 -3.42 -1.49 4.90
C GLU A 81 -3.51 0.03 5.00
N ILE A 82 -4.14 0.58 6.04
CA ILE A 82 -4.24 2.04 6.16
C ILE A 82 -2.85 2.64 6.26
N PHE A 83 -1.94 2.08 7.07
CA PHE A 83 -0.62 2.66 7.18
C PHE A 83 0.23 2.46 5.91
N ALA A 84 0.10 1.32 5.22
CA ALA A 84 0.77 1.08 3.95
C ALA A 84 0.37 2.13 2.91
N ARG A 85 -0.93 2.42 2.77
CA ARG A 85 -1.45 3.47 1.87
C ARG A 85 -0.94 4.86 2.22
N MET A 86 -0.73 5.16 3.50
CA MET A 86 -0.17 6.45 3.92
C MET A 86 1.33 6.57 3.59
N LEU A 87 2.09 5.50 3.81
CA LEU A 87 3.52 5.44 3.49
C LEU A 87 3.74 5.46 1.98
N GLU A 88 2.96 4.69 1.23
CA GLU A 88 2.94 4.67 -0.22
C GLU A 88 2.68 6.08 -0.77
N ARG A 89 1.60 6.74 -0.34
CA ARG A 89 1.32 8.13 -0.70
C ARG A 89 2.50 9.06 -0.41
N TYR A 90 3.09 8.95 0.78
CA TYR A 90 4.24 9.78 1.16
C TYR A 90 5.45 9.55 0.26
N VAL A 91 5.79 8.30 -0.02
CA VAL A 91 6.95 7.92 -0.84
C VAL A 91 6.72 8.29 -2.30
N SER A 92 5.56 7.96 -2.87
CA SER A 92 5.19 8.31 -4.25
C SER A 92 5.28 9.82 -4.49
N GLN A 93 4.79 10.64 -3.55
CA GLN A 93 4.96 12.10 -3.60
C GLN A 93 6.42 12.56 -3.57
N LYS A 94 7.31 11.85 -2.87
CA LYS A 94 8.74 12.18 -2.78
C LYS A 94 9.53 11.82 -4.03
N ILE A 95 9.14 10.75 -4.71
CA ILE A 95 9.84 10.27 -5.91
C ILE A 95 9.19 10.75 -7.22
N GLY A 96 8.05 11.45 -7.13
CA GLY A 96 7.32 11.97 -8.30
C GLY A 96 6.54 10.91 -9.06
N SER A 97 6.14 9.83 -8.39
CA SER A 97 5.29 8.77 -8.95
C SER A 97 3.81 9.16 -8.90
N SER A 98 2.96 8.40 -9.59
CA SER A 98 1.51 8.50 -9.45
C SER A 98 1.08 8.15 -8.03
N VAL A 99 -0.01 8.76 -7.59
CA VAL A 99 -0.53 8.63 -6.23
C VAL A 99 -2.03 8.42 -6.34
N HIS A 100 -2.51 7.31 -5.79
CA HIS A 100 -3.96 7.10 -5.66
C HIS A 100 -4.59 8.20 -4.80
N THR A 101 -5.78 8.59 -5.21
CA THR A 101 -6.69 9.47 -4.48
C THR A 101 -7.18 8.78 -3.21
N PHE A 102 -7.70 9.55 -2.25
CA PHE A 102 -8.26 8.96 -1.04
C PHE A 102 -9.56 8.20 -1.34
N GLU A 103 -10.26 8.58 -2.40
CA GLU A 103 -11.42 7.88 -2.96
C GLU A 103 -11.03 6.49 -3.47
N GLU A 104 -9.93 6.38 -4.22
CA GLU A 104 -9.38 5.09 -4.67
C GLU A 104 -8.97 4.21 -3.49
N HIS A 105 -8.29 4.78 -2.48
CA HIS A 105 -7.95 4.03 -1.27
C HIS A 105 -9.17 3.51 -0.52
N VAL A 106 -10.21 4.34 -0.31
CA VAL A 106 -11.45 3.89 0.33
C VAL A 106 -12.13 2.81 -0.50
N TYR A 107 -12.12 2.94 -1.83
CA TYR A 107 -12.65 1.93 -2.72
C TYR A 107 -11.91 0.60 -2.54
N GLU A 108 -10.57 0.59 -2.58
CA GLU A 108 -9.75 -0.61 -2.38
C GLU A 108 -9.99 -1.23 -0.99
N LEU A 109 -9.99 -0.44 0.09
CA LEU A 109 -10.22 -0.91 1.45
C LEU A 109 -11.55 -1.68 1.60
N LYS A 110 -12.60 -1.25 0.90
CA LYS A 110 -13.91 -1.93 0.93
C LYS A 110 -13.93 -3.28 0.20
N HIS A 111 -12.96 -3.56 -0.65
CA HIS A 111 -12.86 -4.85 -1.35
C HIS A 111 -12.15 -5.93 -0.52
N TYR A 112 -11.50 -5.55 0.58
CA TYR A 112 -10.99 -6.51 1.55
C TYR A 112 -12.14 -7.07 2.38
N THR A 113 -12.26 -8.39 2.42
CA THR A 113 -13.42 -9.07 3.05
C THR A 113 -13.54 -8.76 4.54
N SER A 114 -12.44 -8.53 5.25
CA SER A 114 -12.48 -8.23 6.69
C SER A 114 -12.79 -6.75 6.99
N MET A 115 -12.58 -5.85 6.02
CA MET A 115 -12.70 -4.40 6.17
C MET A 115 -13.91 -3.80 5.44
N SER A 116 -14.71 -4.62 4.75
CA SER A 116 -15.88 -4.16 3.98
C SER A 116 -16.89 -3.35 4.80
N ASP A 117 -16.96 -3.64 6.10
CA ASP A 117 -17.92 -3.05 7.04
C ASP A 117 -17.32 -1.89 7.84
N ILE A 118 -16.07 -1.50 7.56
CA ILE A 118 -15.46 -0.33 8.16
C ILE A 118 -16.00 0.91 7.45
N GLU A 119 -16.73 1.75 8.19
CA GLU A 119 -17.17 3.04 7.70
C GLU A 119 -16.01 4.05 7.74
N ILE A 120 -15.29 4.15 6.63
CA ILE A 120 -14.25 5.15 6.42
C ILE A 120 -14.54 6.00 5.19
N LYS A 121 -14.36 7.32 5.30
CA LYS A 121 -14.55 8.26 4.19
C LYS A 121 -13.20 8.81 3.71
N PRO A 122 -13.12 9.30 2.46
CA PRO A 122 -11.89 9.90 1.92
C PRO A 122 -11.36 11.02 2.83
N GLU A 123 -12.24 11.81 3.43
CA GLU A 123 -11.85 12.91 4.33
C GLU A 123 -11.23 12.42 5.65
N ASP A 124 -11.56 11.21 6.09
CA ASP A 124 -10.97 10.60 7.28
C ASP A 124 -9.52 10.17 7.00
N LEU A 125 -9.29 9.56 5.83
CA LEU A 125 -7.95 9.24 5.34
C LEU A 125 -7.11 10.50 5.10
N GLU A 126 -7.70 11.55 4.53
CA GLU A 126 -7.00 12.82 4.32
C GLU A 126 -6.57 13.46 5.64
N LYS A 127 -7.48 13.52 6.63
CA LYS A 127 -7.16 14.03 7.97
C LYS A 127 -6.09 13.19 8.66
N LEU A 128 -6.16 11.87 8.52
CA LEU A 128 -5.16 10.95 9.06
C LEU A 128 -3.79 11.22 8.42
N TYR A 129 -3.72 11.30 7.08
CA TYR A 129 -2.52 11.60 6.33
C TYR A 129 -1.90 12.95 6.75
N SER A 130 -2.71 13.99 6.91
CA SER A 130 -2.25 15.32 7.32
C SER A 130 -1.62 15.30 8.72
N LYS A 131 -2.11 14.45 9.64
CA LYS A 131 -1.53 14.29 10.98
C LYS A 131 -0.17 13.59 10.92
N ILE A 132 -0.09 12.47 10.20
CA ILE A 132 1.10 11.62 10.21
C ILE A 132 2.21 12.09 9.26
N SER A 133 1.87 12.77 8.16
CA SER A 133 2.86 13.24 7.17
C SER A 133 3.93 14.13 7.78
N LYS A 134 3.58 14.95 8.79
CA LYS A 134 4.53 15.77 9.56
C LYS A 134 5.54 14.92 10.34
N LEU A 135 5.10 13.79 10.89
CA LEU A 135 5.95 12.86 11.61
C LEU A 135 6.85 12.09 10.64
N LEU A 136 6.32 11.68 9.49
CA LEU A 136 7.09 11.03 8.43
C LEU A 136 8.20 11.95 7.90
N VAL A 137 7.96 13.26 7.76
CA VAL A 137 9.01 14.25 7.42
C VAL A 137 10.11 14.29 8.48
N GLY A 138 9.76 14.17 9.76
CA GLY A 138 10.70 14.11 10.87
C GLY A 138 11.41 12.76 11.05
N GLY A 139 11.04 11.73 10.27
CA GLY A 139 11.52 10.36 10.42
C GLY A 139 10.90 9.59 11.59
N ASP A 140 9.85 10.13 12.22
CA ASP A 140 9.16 9.52 13.36
C ASP A 140 8.05 8.58 12.90
N VAL A 141 8.45 7.45 12.30
CA VAL A 141 7.54 6.45 11.72
C VAL A 141 6.77 5.70 12.81
N GLU A 142 7.39 5.49 13.98
CA GLU A 142 6.75 4.82 15.13
C GLU A 142 5.57 5.64 15.67
N SER A 143 5.75 6.95 15.91
CA SER A 143 4.64 7.79 16.35
C SER A 143 3.54 7.89 15.29
N ALA A 144 3.91 7.90 14.00
CA ALA A 144 2.93 7.86 12.92
C ALA A 144 2.09 6.57 12.96
N LEU A 145 2.74 5.41 13.14
CA LEU A 145 2.07 4.13 13.28
C LEU A 145 1.13 4.09 14.50
N LEU A 146 1.57 4.60 15.65
CA LEU A 146 0.73 4.66 16.85
C LEU A 146 -0.55 5.49 16.63
N ILE A 147 -0.48 6.56 15.84
CA ILE A 147 -1.68 7.33 15.45
C ILE A 147 -2.63 6.46 14.61
N VAL A 148 -2.10 5.72 13.63
CA VAL A 148 -2.91 4.82 12.79
C VAL A 148 -3.55 3.71 13.63
N ILE A 149 -2.79 3.06 14.51
CA ILE A 149 -3.30 2.04 15.44
C ILE A 149 -4.49 2.57 16.24
N ASN A 150 -4.37 3.77 16.80
CA ASN A 150 -5.44 4.38 17.57
C ASN A 150 -6.67 4.72 16.73
N GLU A 151 -6.48 5.07 15.45
CA GLU A 151 -7.60 5.33 14.54
C GLU A 151 -8.30 4.05 14.11
N CYS A 152 -7.54 3.01 13.72
CA CYS A 152 -8.08 1.69 13.40
C CYS A 152 -8.86 1.09 14.58
N LYS A 153 -8.36 1.21 15.82
CA LYS A 153 -9.12 0.76 17.00
C LYS A 153 -10.47 1.44 17.15
N LYS A 154 -10.62 2.71 16.77
CA LYS A 154 -11.92 3.41 16.80
C LYS A 154 -12.83 2.93 15.68
N LEU A 155 -12.27 2.80 14.47
CA LEU A 155 -13.00 2.36 13.28
C LEU A 155 -13.58 0.96 13.49
N VAL A 156 -12.76 0.00 13.88
CA VAL A 156 -13.18 -1.39 14.13
C VAL A 156 -14.21 -1.48 15.26
N LYS A 157 -13.99 -0.75 16.36
CA LYS A 157 -14.92 -0.72 17.48
C LYS A 157 -16.30 -0.18 17.08
N ASN A 158 -16.37 0.85 16.25
CA ASN A 158 -17.65 1.40 15.80
C ASN A 158 -18.45 0.43 14.91
N THR A 159 -17.76 -0.43 14.15
CA THR A 159 -18.38 -1.50 13.36
C THR A 159 -19.00 -2.58 14.24
N GLU A 160 -18.37 -2.95 15.37
CA GLU A 160 -18.92 -3.95 16.30
C GLU A 160 -20.23 -3.49 16.97
N TYR A 161 -20.42 -2.19 17.22
CA TYR A 161 -21.66 -1.65 17.81
C TYR A 161 -22.78 -1.40 16.80
N SER A 162 -22.50 -1.55 15.51
CA SER A 162 -23.46 -1.29 14.43
C SER A 162 -24.09 -2.58 13.88
N ARG A 163 -23.67 -3.75 14.39
CA ARG A 163 -24.23 -5.07 14.11
C ARG A 163 -25.15 -5.53 15.25
#